data_AF-A0A497J5P6-F1
#
_entry.id   AF-A0A497J5P6-F1
#
_cell.length_a   1.000
_cell.length_b   1.000
_cell.length_c   1.000
_cell.angle_alpha   90.00
_cell.angle_beta   90.00
_cell.angle_gamma   90.00
#
_symmetry.space_group_name_H-M   'P 1'
#
loop_
_entity.id
_entity.type
_entity.pdbx_description
1 polymer ?
#
loop_
_entity_poly.entity_id
_entity_poly.type
_entity_poly.pdbx_seq_one_letter_code
_entity_poly.pdbx_strand_id
1 'polypeptide(L)'
;MVSEVSPLVHRATEFLDEISSKLKVVDLSRLKKDKKYFEEFYLTLVENLEELKSLKDEMEQRGFDSPYFALGMRFGGFEGYKREDVEDQRDVARHKMFFRSDASFKKGTFERTKSAIASHNIAIGHLEEFILFVCKCGKETKGKEALKIIEEKKEFICPKCGSNKAELKENPHGIYRIEIVPNLVYGGEFTREISRFTSSERMAYRELIEILREKKRGRIKSATVTFKVKENGRWVTKKEQVEIKDSRLDYEGVLRSKYGRIIIEHIRYHHERSILVSGRYNRQALAIAYTRLLKEIREEIMDYFLKRKPGWEKLKLYEELRRGVESKLYNAYPYLDVRLIEEGEEIMNEFDEKLKELGLMDEKGNLIPELVEAIEYRRELRKKTLIKIPKALFAWDIFKFLLVKPYRERRYASIFPGLQPIPEKEQLESALEVLGEKEIISAINQFIDDEVIEIANAHEIIFKKFEIEDILQDYLKVTSSRAVGGIALYICSSLD
;
A
#
# COMPACT_ATOMS: atom_id res chain seq x y z
N MET A 1 -20.91 5.56 36.85
CA MET A 1 -19.79 4.68 36.44
C MET A 1 -19.09 5.32 35.26
N VAL A 2 -18.04 6.11 35.52
CA VAL A 2 -17.17 6.66 34.49
C VAL A 2 -16.32 5.48 34.00
N SER A 3 -16.56 5.01 32.78
CA SER A 3 -15.87 3.83 32.26
C SER A 3 -14.39 4.14 32.02
N GLU A 4 -13.48 3.39 32.65
CA GLU A 4 -12.02 3.40 32.43
C GLU A 4 -11.59 3.15 30.96
N VAL A 5 -12.55 2.90 30.07
CA VAL A 5 -12.34 2.76 28.64
C VAL A 5 -12.18 4.11 27.93
N SER A 6 -12.76 5.19 28.48
CA SER A 6 -12.61 6.55 27.93
C SER A 6 -11.16 7.08 28.05
N PRO A 7 -10.45 6.92 29.19
CA PRO A 7 -9.05 7.35 29.34
C PRO A 7 -8.07 6.73 28.34
N LEU A 8 -8.18 5.42 28.06
CA LEU A 8 -7.26 4.77 27.11
C LEU A 8 -7.51 5.23 25.66
N VAL A 9 -8.78 5.38 25.28
CA VAL A 9 -9.14 5.94 23.97
C VAL A 9 -8.61 7.37 23.85
N HIS A 10 -8.75 8.19 24.91
CA HIS A 10 -8.24 9.56 24.94
C HIS A 10 -6.72 9.61 24.80
N ARG A 11 -5.99 8.90 25.67
CA ARG A 11 -4.51 8.80 25.62
C ARG A 11 -4.02 8.38 24.25
N ALA A 12 -4.63 7.35 23.66
CA ALA A 12 -4.23 6.88 22.34
C ALA A 12 -4.56 7.88 21.23
N THR A 13 -5.71 8.56 21.30
CA THR A 13 -6.09 9.55 20.29
C THR A 13 -5.17 10.76 20.36
N GLU A 14 -4.89 11.28 21.55
CA GLU A 14 -3.94 12.38 21.77
C GLU A 14 -2.56 12.01 21.23
N PHE A 15 -2.06 10.83 21.57
CA PHE A 15 -0.76 10.37 21.11
C PHE A 15 -0.70 10.23 19.58
N LEU A 16 -1.73 9.65 18.96
CA LEU A 16 -1.81 9.53 17.50
C LEU A 16 -1.91 10.90 16.80
N ASP A 17 -2.64 11.86 17.37
CA ASP A 17 -2.73 13.23 16.88
C ASP A 17 -1.39 13.97 17.03
N GLU A 18 -0.69 13.77 18.15
CA GLU A 18 0.64 14.32 18.40
C GLU A 18 1.64 13.82 17.36
N ILE A 19 1.70 12.50 17.12
CA ILE A 19 2.53 11.90 16.07
C ILE A 19 2.21 12.52 14.70
N SER A 20 0.92 12.61 14.38
CA SER A 20 0.42 13.18 13.11
C SER A 20 0.88 14.63 12.93
N SER A 21 0.93 15.41 14.01
CA SER A 21 1.38 16.80 14.00
C SER A 21 2.90 16.94 13.89
N LYS A 22 3.67 16.16 14.68
CA LYS A 22 5.13 16.22 14.74
C LYS A 22 5.78 15.73 13.45
N LEU A 23 5.26 14.65 12.87
CA LEU A 23 5.82 14.00 11.68
C LEU A 23 5.13 14.44 10.38
N LYS A 24 4.36 15.53 10.42
CA LYS A 24 3.62 16.04 9.27
C LYS A 24 4.52 16.49 8.12
N VAL A 25 5.68 17.04 8.46
CA VAL A 25 6.64 17.58 7.49
C VAL A 25 8.00 16.95 7.77
N VAL A 26 8.33 15.93 6.99
CA VAL A 26 9.66 15.32 7.01
C VAL A 26 10.47 15.95 5.88
N ASP A 27 11.59 16.59 6.23
CA ASP A 27 12.49 17.19 5.25
C ASP A 27 13.42 16.10 4.69
N LEU A 28 13.11 15.67 3.47
CA LEU A 28 13.87 14.63 2.76
C LEU A 28 15.34 15.03 2.55
N SER A 29 15.61 16.30 2.27
CA SER A 29 16.97 16.78 1.98
C SER A 29 17.84 16.72 3.23
N ARG A 30 17.28 17.11 4.38
CA ARG A 30 17.95 16.98 5.68
C ARG A 30 18.09 15.52 6.09
N LEU A 31 17.06 14.70 5.87
CA LEU A 31 17.10 13.26 6.19
C LEU A 31 18.25 12.54 5.47
N LYS A 32 18.59 12.95 4.25
CA LYS A 32 19.69 12.36 3.46
C LYS A 32 21.10 12.78 3.91
N LYS A 33 21.26 14.00 4.46
CA LYS A 33 22.58 14.63 4.64
C LYS A 33 22.93 15.02 6.08
N ASP A 34 21.94 15.42 6.87
CA ASP A 34 22.12 15.89 8.24
C ASP A 34 22.05 14.70 9.21
N LYS A 35 23.24 14.30 9.70
CA LYS A 35 23.39 13.22 10.69
C LYS A 35 22.47 13.40 11.90
N LYS A 36 22.40 14.61 12.47
CA LYS A 36 21.62 14.84 13.70
C LYS A 36 20.13 14.72 13.44
N TYR A 37 19.67 15.33 12.35
CA TYR A 37 18.27 15.22 11.94
C TYR A 37 17.86 13.77 11.68
N PHE A 38 18.73 12.99 11.03
CA PHE A 38 18.50 11.56 10.84
C PHE A 38 18.37 10.81 12.17
N GLU A 39 19.31 11.02 13.10
CA GLU A 39 19.32 10.35 14.41
C GLU A 39 18.06 10.70 15.23
N GLU A 40 17.72 11.99 15.31
CA GLU A 40 16.52 12.48 16.01
C GLU A 40 15.24 11.90 15.40
N PHE A 41 15.13 11.89 14.07
CA PHE A 41 13.98 11.32 13.37
C PHE A 41 13.86 9.82 13.60
N TYR A 42 14.97 9.09 13.49
CA TYR A 42 15.02 7.65 13.73
C TYR A 42 14.61 7.29 15.17
N LEU A 43 15.19 7.97 16.16
CA LEU A 43 14.86 7.75 17.57
C LEU A 43 13.39 8.06 17.85
N THR A 44 12.85 9.14 17.29
CA THR A 44 11.43 9.49 17.40
C THR A 44 10.55 8.36 16.85
N LEU A 45 10.91 7.76 15.71
CA LEU A 45 10.15 6.65 15.13
C LEU A 45 10.17 5.40 16.01
N VAL A 46 11.33 5.07 16.60
CA VAL A 46 11.48 3.90 17.49
C VAL A 46 10.68 4.10 18.78
N GLU A 47 10.82 5.26 19.42
CA GLU A 47 10.09 5.60 20.65
C GLU A 47 8.57 5.60 20.42
N ASN A 48 8.12 6.18 19.30
CA ASN A 48 6.71 6.11 18.92
C ASN A 48 6.24 4.67 18.68
N LEU A 49 7.05 3.85 18.01
CA LEU A 49 6.70 2.47 17.71
C LEU A 49 6.57 1.61 18.99
N GLU A 50 7.41 1.84 19.99
CA GLU A 50 7.33 1.18 21.30
C GLU A 50 6.02 1.53 22.02
N GLU A 51 5.69 2.82 22.13
CA GLU A 51 4.45 3.28 22.76
C GLU A 51 3.21 2.80 21.99
N LEU A 52 3.24 2.83 20.65
CA LEU A 52 2.13 2.32 19.82
C LEU A 52 1.90 0.81 20.04
N LYS A 53 2.97 0.01 20.17
CA LYS A 53 2.88 -1.42 20.47
C LYS A 53 2.31 -1.65 21.87
N SER A 54 2.75 -0.89 22.87
CA SER A 54 2.20 -0.92 24.23
C SER A 54 0.70 -0.60 24.24
N LEU A 55 0.28 0.51 23.59
CA LEU A 55 -1.13 0.88 23.45
C LEU A 55 -1.95 -0.20 22.74
N LYS A 56 -1.42 -0.78 21.65
CA LYS A 56 -2.08 -1.86 20.92
C LYS A 56 -2.33 -3.07 21.84
N ASP A 57 -1.34 -3.48 22.61
CA ASP A 57 -1.43 -4.64 23.47
C ASP A 57 -2.36 -4.39 24.66
N GLU A 58 -2.34 -3.20 25.25
CA GLU A 58 -3.33 -2.76 26.27
C GLU A 58 -4.76 -2.77 25.71
N MET A 59 -4.96 -2.29 24.47
CA MET A 59 -6.27 -2.31 23.80
C MET A 59 -6.76 -3.72 23.48
N GLU A 60 -5.86 -4.64 23.08
CA GLU A 60 -6.17 -6.05 22.84
C GLU A 60 -6.62 -6.73 24.14
N GLN A 61 -5.92 -6.50 25.24
CA GLN A 61 -6.31 -7.02 26.56
C GLN A 61 -7.70 -6.53 27.00
N ARG A 62 -8.09 -5.31 26.61
CA ARG A 62 -9.42 -4.73 26.90
C ARG A 62 -10.49 -5.07 25.87
N GLY A 63 -10.20 -5.91 24.87
CA GLY A 63 -11.17 -6.42 23.89
C GLY A 63 -11.58 -5.42 22.81
N PHE A 64 -10.69 -4.48 22.43
CA PHE A 64 -10.97 -3.49 21.38
C PHE A 64 -10.96 -4.09 19.97
N ASP A 65 -10.47 -5.32 19.82
CA ASP A 65 -10.51 -6.11 18.59
C ASP A 65 -11.93 -6.61 18.27
N SER A 66 -12.73 -6.83 19.30
CA SER A 66 -14.08 -7.39 19.24
C SER A 66 -15.09 -6.65 20.12
N PRO A 67 -15.18 -5.30 20.05
CA PRO A 67 -15.94 -4.50 21.01
C PRO A 67 -17.46 -4.70 20.91
N TYR A 68 -17.93 -5.26 19.79
CA TYR A 68 -19.33 -5.62 19.55
C TYR A 68 -19.74 -6.97 20.16
N PHE A 69 -18.79 -7.84 20.55
CA PHE A 69 -19.12 -9.12 21.19
C PHE A 69 -19.77 -8.91 22.56
N ALA A 70 -19.28 -7.94 23.33
CA ALA A 70 -19.87 -7.53 24.60
C ALA A 70 -21.31 -7.01 24.47
N LEU A 71 -21.66 -6.40 23.32
CA LEU A 71 -23.04 -6.01 23.00
C LEU A 71 -23.95 -7.21 22.77
N GLY A 72 -23.45 -8.27 22.14
CA GLY A 72 -24.21 -9.52 21.94
C GLY A 72 -24.53 -10.24 23.25
N MET A 73 -23.62 -10.21 24.23
CA MET A 73 -23.85 -10.79 25.56
C MET A 73 -24.74 -9.91 26.47
N ARG A 74 -24.58 -8.58 26.44
CA ARG A 74 -25.33 -7.69 27.35
C ARG A 74 -26.79 -7.48 26.96
N PHE A 75 -27.16 -7.67 25.70
CA PHE A 75 -28.52 -7.39 25.22
C PHE A 75 -29.34 -8.64 24.89
N GLY A 76 -28.83 -9.84 25.24
CA GLY A 76 -29.57 -11.11 25.14
C GLY A 76 -29.87 -11.54 23.70
N GLY A 77 -29.78 -12.86 23.45
CA GLY A 77 -30.34 -13.45 22.24
C GLY A 77 -31.83 -13.10 22.09
N PHE A 78 -32.26 -12.87 20.86
CA PHE A 78 -33.61 -12.46 20.47
C PHE A 78 -34.67 -13.56 20.67
N GLU A 79 -34.96 -13.94 21.91
CA GLU A 79 -36.16 -14.71 22.25
C GLU A 79 -36.76 -14.18 23.57
N GLY A 80 -37.70 -13.24 23.47
CA GLY A 80 -38.59 -12.94 24.60
C GLY A 80 -38.72 -11.50 25.07
N TYR A 81 -38.72 -10.48 24.20
CA TYR A 81 -39.25 -9.16 24.58
C TYR A 81 -40.71 -9.03 24.15
N LYS A 82 -41.63 -9.14 25.12
CA LYS A 82 -43.05 -8.82 24.97
C LYS A 82 -43.21 -7.31 24.72
N ARG A 83 -44.15 -6.97 23.83
CA ARG A 83 -44.59 -5.61 23.52
C ARG A 83 -45.36 -5.03 24.71
N GLU A 84 -44.69 -4.37 25.62
CA GLU A 84 -45.27 -3.39 26.54
C GLU A 84 -44.13 -2.44 26.91
N ASP A 85 -44.40 -1.13 26.95
CA ASP A 85 -43.49 0.01 27.21
C ASP A 85 -42.75 0.63 26.00
N VAL A 86 -43.40 1.64 25.41
CA VAL A 86 -42.89 2.46 24.29
C VAL A 86 -41.82 3.48 24.76
N GLU A 87 -41.81 3.87 26.03
CA GLU A 87 -40.78 4.75 26.63
C GLU A 87 -39.45 4.01 26.82
N ASP A 88 -39.49 2.77 27.31
CA ASP A 88 -38.32 1.88 27.42
C ASP A 88 -37.70 1.59 26.05
N GLN A 89 -38.49 1.52 24.98
CA GLN A 89 -37.95 1.34 23.62
C GLN A 89 -37.10 2.54 23.15
N ARG A 90 -37.46 3.78 23.52
CA ARG A 90 -36.67 4.97 23.17
C ARG A 90 -35.38 5.03 23.97
N ASP A 91 -35.40 4.64 25.23
CA ASP A 91 -34.20 4.60 26.08
C ASP A 91 -33.27 3.45 25.74
N VAL A 92 -33.83 2.28 25.40
CA VAL A 92 -33.07 1.16 24.84
C VAL A 92 -32.47 1.54 23.48
N ALA A 93 -33.18 2.27 22.62
CA ALA A 93 -32.66 2.76 21.35
C ALA A 93 -31.52 3.77 21.53
N ARG A 94 -31.67 4.73 22.45
CA ARG A 94 -30.63 5.69 22.83
C ARG A 94 -29.40 4.96 23.38
N HIS A 95 -29.57 4.07 24.35
CA HIS A 95 -28.48 3.27 24.91
C HIS A 95 -27.77 2.42 23.84
N LYS A 96 -28.52 1.74 22.96
CA LYS A 96 -27.95 1.00 21.82
C LYS A 96 -27.12 1.91 20.90
N MET A 97 -27.57 3.14 20.65
CA MET A 97 -26.82 4.12 19.85
C MET A 97 -25.53 4.55 20.55
N PHE A 98 -25.57 4.87 21.84
CA PHE A 98 -24.38 5.20 22.64
C PHE A 98 -23.36 4.06 22.66
N PHE A 99 -23.78 2.82 22.91
CA PHE A 99 -22.87 1.66 22.91
C PHE A 99 -22.31 1.33 21.53
N ARG A 100 -23.09 1.49 20.46
CA ARG A 100 -22.59 1.31 19.08
C ARG A 100 -21.55 2.37 18.72
N SER A 101 -21.80 3.61 19.13
CA SER A 101 -20.87 4.72 18.96
C SER A 101 -19.56 4.44 19.71
N ASP A 102 -19.64 4.12 21.00
CA ASP A 102 -18.48 3.76 21.84
C ASP A 102 -17.68 2.57 21.28
N ALA A 103 -18.37 1.49 20.87
CA ALA A 103 -17.72 0.35 20.22
C ALA A 103 -17.05 0.73 18.90
N SER A 104 -17.65 1.64 18.13
CA SER A 104 -17.07 2.14 16.89
C SER A 104 -15.84 3.00 17.14
N PHE A 105 -15.85 3.84 18.18
CA PHE A 105 -14.68 4.64 18.58
C PHE A 105 -13.53 3.76 19.06
N LYS A 106 -13.78 2.74 19.87
CA LYS A 106 -12.75 1.78 20.30
C LYS A 106 -12.13 1.06 19.12
N LYS A 107 -12.97 0.52 18.24
CA LYS A 107 -12.50 -0.15 17.02
C LYS A 107 -11.73 0.80 16.12
N GLY A 108 -12.23 2.03 15.92
CA GLY A 108 -11.59 3.04 15.10
C GLY A 108 -10.20 3.41 15.62
N THR A 109 -10.08 3.67 16.92
CA THR A 109 -8.80 3.98 17.58
C THR A 109 -7.82 2.82 17.46
N PHE A 110 -8.28 1.59 17.71
CA PHE A 110 -7.47 0.39 17.60
C PHE A 110 -6.94 0.14 16.17
N GLU A 111 -7.80 0.30 15.17
CA GLU A 111 -7.42 0.19 13.75
C GLU A 111 -6.44 1.31 13.34
N ARG A 112 -6.62 2.52 13.88
CA ARG A 112 -5.72 3.66 13.68
C ARG A 112 -4.34 3.40 14.29
N THR A 113 -4.26 2.84 15.50
CA THR A 113 -3.00 2.42 16.14
C THR A 113 -2.27 1.38 15.28
N LYS A 114 -2.97 0.35 14.78
CA LYS A 114 -2.37 -0.65 13.87
C LYS A 114 -1.88 -0.03 12.55
N SER A 115 -2.60 0.95 12.04
CA SER A 115 -2.22 1.73 10.86
C SER A 115 -0.94 2.53 11.10
N ALA A 116 -0.84 3.22 12.24
CA ALA A 116 0.35 3.95 12.65
C ALA A 116 1.57 3.02 12.80
N ILE A 117 1.41 1.86 13.45
CA ILE A 117 2.48 0.85 13.59
C ILE A 117 3.02 0.42 12.22
N ALA A 118 2.13 0.16 11.24
CA ALA A 118 2.54 -0.22 9.89
C ALA A 118 3.39 0.87 9.22
N SER A 119 2.97 2.14 9.31
CA SER A 119 3.73 3.28 8.77
C SER A 119 5.13 3.39 9.40
N HIS A 120 5.26 3.26 10.72
CA HIS A 120 6.54 3.35 11.41
C HIS A 120 7.48 2.20 11.04
N ASN A 121 6.98 0.96 10.97
CA ASN A 121 7.78 -0.19 10.56
C ASN A 121 8.34 -0.02 9.14
N ILE A 122 7.53 0.47 8.19
CA ILE A 122 7.97 0.74 6.81
C ILE A 122 9.07 1.81 6.80
N ALA A 123 8.85 2.92 7.52
CA ALA A 123 9.83 4.00 7.59
C ALA A 123 11.18 3.51 8.15
N ILE A 124 11.16 2.81 9.28
CA ILE A 124 12.36 2.23 9.91
C ILE A 124 13.08 1.28 8.96
N GLY A 125 12.35 0.42 8.24
CA GLY A 125 12.94 -0.47 7.26
C GLY A 125 13.68 0.26 6.14
N HIS A 126 13.12 1.36 5.64
CA HIS A 126 13.78 2.18 4.63
C HIS A 126 15.01 2.90 5.16
N LEU A 127 14.95 3.43 6.39
CA LEU A 127 16.10 4.06 7.04
C LEU A 127 17.24 3.07 7.31
N GLU A 128 16.91 1.83 7.68
CA GLU A 128 17.86 0.75 7.88
C GLU A 128 18.62 0.42 6.58
N GLU A 129 17.93 0.30 5.45
CA GLU A 129 18.60 0.00 4.19
C GLU A 129 19.37 1.22 3.64
N PHE A 130 18.92 2.44 3.94
CA PHE A 130 19.49 3.71 3.49
C PHE A 130 20.86 4.04 4.11
N ILE A 131 21.07 3.74 5.39
CA ILE A 131 22.12 4.36 6.19
C ILE A 131 23.53 3.77 6.00
N LEU A 132 24.52 4.64 5.81
CA LEU A 132 25.95 4.35 5.91
C LEU A 132 26.66 5.47 6.69
N PHE A 133 27.32 5.15 7.79
CA PHE A 133 28.20 6.08 8.49
C PHE A 133 29.66 5.82 8.18
N VAL A 134 30.36 6.86 7.76
CA VAL A 134 31.80 6.82 7.50
C VAL A 134 32.51 7.65 8.56
N CYS A 135 33.24 6.97 9.46
CA CYS A 135 34.04 7.64 10.47
C CYS A 135 35.40 8.07 9.91
N LYS A 136 35.97 9.15 10.45
CA LYS A 136 37.34 9.62 10.11
C LYS A 136 38.44 8.55 10.31
N CYS A 137 38.21 7.55 11.16
CA CYS A 137 39.15 6.43 11.35
C CYS A 137 39.06 5.35 10.25
N GLY A 138 38.28 5.59 9.20
CA GLY A 138 38.04 4.69 8.07
C GLY A 138 37.04 3.57 8.35
N LYS A 139 36.41 3.52 9.53
CA LYS A 139 35.39 2.52 9.83
C LYS A 139 34.06 2.93 9.21
N GLU A 140 33.54 2.04 8.38
CA GLU A 140 32.18 2.08 7.85
C GLU A 140 31.26 1.21 8.69
N THR A 141 30.09 1.76 9.04
CA THR A 141 29.03 1.04 9.77
C THR A 141 27.70 1.32 9.08
N LYS A 142 26.92 0.28 8.79
CA LYS A 142 25.71 0.37 7.96
C LYS A 142 24.53 -0.40 8.55
N GLY A 143 23.33 -0.02 8.13
CA GLY A 143 22.06 -0.67 8.49
C GLY A 143 21.89 -0.99 9.96
N LYS A 144 21.48 -2.23 10.29
CA LYS A 144 21.17 -2.65 11.66
C LYS A 144 22.27 -2.36 12.67
N GLU A 145 23.54 -2.52 12.28
CA GLU A 145 24.66 -2.26 13.18
C GLU A 145 24.72 -0.78 13.57
N ALA A 146 24.52 0.12 12.60
CA ALA A 146 24.51 1.56 12.83
C ALA A 146 23.32 1.99 13.69
N LEU A 147 22.12 1.50 13.34
CA LEU A 147 20.89 1.84 14.03
C LEU A 147 20.89 1.33 15.48
N LYS A 148 21.39 0.12 15.73
CA LYS A 148 21.51 -0.42 17.09
C LYS A 148 22.39 0.46 18.00
N ILE A 149 23.48 1.02 17.46
CA ILE A 149 24.33 1.96 18.20
C ILE A 149 23.55 3.22 18.57
N ILE A 150 22.76 3.76 17.62
CA ILE A 150 21.92 4.94 17.86
C ILE A 150 20.86 4.64 18.93
N GLU A 151 20.20 3.48 18.89
CA GLU A 151 19.20 3.10 19.90
C GLU A 151 19.81 3.02 21.30
N GLU A 152 20.95 2.34 21.44
CA GLU A 152 21.60 2.10 22.73
C GLU A 152 22.22 3.38 23.32
N LYS A 153 22.80 4.24 22.46
CA LYS A 153 23.57 5.40 22.91
C LYS A 153 22.90 6.75 22.67
N LYS A 154 21.74 6.76 22.03
CA LYS A 154 20.99 7.95 21.57
C LYS A 154 21.73 8.83 20.54
N GLU A 155 22.91 8.41 20.10
CA GLU A 155 23.70 9.03 19.04
C GLU A 155 24.64 7.99 18.41
N PHE A 156 25.04 8.19 17.16
CA PHE A 156 26.00 7.30 16.51
C PHE A 156 27.41 7.56 17.04
N ILE A 157 27.96 6.53 17.69
CA ILE A 157 29.35 6.48 18.15
C ILE A 157 30.09 5.39 17.38
N CYS A 158 31.20 5.76 16.73
CA CYS A 158 32.00 4.81 15.97
C CYS A 158 32.47 3.63 16.87
N PRO A 159 32.21 2.37 16.50
CA PRO A 159 32.56 1.22 17.31
C PRO A 159 34.07 0.98 17.42
N LYS A 160 34.87 1.52 16.48
CA LYS A 160 36.33 1.35 16.45
C LYS A 160 37.08 2.37 17.31
N CYS A 161 36.68 3.64 17.27
CA CYS A 161 37.45 4.74 17.87
C CYS A 161 36.68 5.59 18.89
N GLY A 162 35.40 5.29 19.14
CA GLY A 162 34.57 6.04 20.08
C GLY A 162 34.20 7.46 19.61
N SER A 163 34.55 7.85 18.38
CA SER A 163 34.24 9.18 17.87
C SER A 163 32.79 9.28 17.39
N ASN A 164 32.14 10.39 17.72
CA ASN A 164 30.84 10.81 17.17
C ASN A 164 31.01 11.55 15.81
N LYS A 165 32.24 11.83 15.36
CA LYS A 165 32.50 12.55 14.09
C LYS A 165 32.45 11.62 12.88
N ALA A 166 31.26 11.11 12.57
CA ALA A 166 30.99 10.32 11.37
C ALA A 166 30.13 11.12 10.38
N GLU A 167 30.40 10.93 9.09
CA GLU A 167 29.61 11.48 8.00
C GLU A 167 28.48 10.50 7.64
N LEU A 168 27.27 11.02 7.49
CA LEU A 168 26.12 10.27 6.98
C LEU A 168 26.22 10.22 5.45
N LYS A 169 26.15 9.01 4.90
CA LYS A 169 26.10 8.75 3.45
C LYS A 169 24.99 7.75 3.13
N GLU A 170 24.62 7.74 1.87
CA GLU A 170 23.70 6.77 1.31
C GLU A 170 24.41 5.44 1.12
N ASN A 171 23.76 4.34 1.51
CA ASN A 171 24.29 3.00 1.32
C ASN A 171 24.11 2.57 -0.15
N PRO A 172 25.20 2.43 -0.94
CA PRO A 172 25.10 2.14 -2.38
C PRO A 172 24.59 0.71 -2.66
N HIS A 173 24.53 -0.14 -1.64
CA HIS A 173 24.04 -1.51 -1.76
C HIS A 173 22.70 -1.74 -1.06
N GLY A 174 22.15 -0.69 -0.44
CA GLY A 174 20.86 -0.71 0.22
C GLY A 174 19.72 -0.77 -0.79
N ILE A 175 18.62 -1.43 -0.42
CA ILE A 175 17.39 -1.37 -1.21
C ILE A 175 16.40 -0.55 -0.43
N TYR A 176 16.16 0.68 -0.85
CA TYR A 176 15.26 1.61 -0.19
C TYR A 176 14.62 2.55 -1.21
N ARG A 177 13.55 3.23 -0.77
CA ARG A 177 12.99 4.40 -1.44
C ARG A 177 12.67 5.42 -0.35
N ILE A 178 13.65 6.24 -0.01
CA ILE A 178 13.55 7.17 1.12
C ILE A 178 12.50 8.26 0.85
N GLU A 179 12.17 8.50 -0.42
CA GLU A 179 11.14 9.41 -0.94
C GLU A 179 9.73 9.05 -0.44
N ILE A 180 9.48 7.79 -0.06
CA ILE A 180 8.17 7.41 0.50
C ILE A 180 8.04 7.77 1.98
N VAL A 181 9.15 7.98 2.69
CA VAL A 181 9.16 8.22 4.14
C VAL A 181 8.33 9.47 4.52
N PRO A 182 8.50 10.64 3.87
CA PRO A 182 7.63 11.81 4.10
C PRO A 182 6.16 11.59 3.74
N ASN A 183 5.86 10.56 2.95
CA ASN A 183 4.54 10.27 2.43
C ASN A 183 3.76 9.24 3.26
N LEU A 184 4.38 8.64 4.27
CA LEU A 184 3.73 7.73 5.22
C LEU A 184 2.78 8.50 6.14
N VAL A 185 1.71 7.82 6.59
CA VAL A 185 0.71 8.41 7.50
C VAL A 185 0.99 7.90 8.90
N TYR A 186 1.89 8.60 9.60
CA TYR A 186 2.38 8.18 10.92
C TYR A 186 1.30 8.14 12.00
N GLY A 187 0.30 9.04 11.92
CA GLY A 187 -0.87 9.03 12.82
C GLY A 187 -1.95 8.00 12.47
N GLY A 188 -1.80 7.24 11.38
CA GLY A 188 -2.71 6.15 11.00
C GLY A 188 -4.06 6.57 10.40
N GLU A 189 -4.28 7.84 10.04
CA GLU A 189 -5.55 8.37 9.49
C GLU A 189 -5.76 8.04 8.00
N PHE A 190 -5.57 6.78 7.62
CA PHE A 190 -5.60 6.34 6.21
C PHE A 190 -6.89 6.76 5.48
N THR A 191 -8.06 6.65 6.14
CA THR A 191 -9.35 7.03 5.53
C THR A 191 -9.42 8.52 5.20
N ARG A 192 -8.85 9.38 6.07
CA ARG A 192 -8.80 10.83 5.87
C ARG A 192 -7.87 11.19 4.72
N GLU A 193 -6.77 10.46 4.56
CA GLU A 193 -5.86 10.69 3.45
C GLU A 193 -6.44 10.20 2.12
N ILE A 194 -7.07 9.01 2.10
CA ILE A 194 -7.74 8.49 0.89
C ILE A 194 -8.88 9.42 0.42
N SER A 195 -9.59 10.07 1.33
CA SER A 195 -10.66 11.01 0.95
C SER A 195 -10.13 12.27 0.25
N ARG A 196 -8.89 12.67 0.55
CA ARG A 196 -8.21 13.83 -0.06
C ARG A 196 -7.63 13.55 -1.44
N PHE A 197 -7.53 12.28 -1.84
CA PHE A 197 -7.04 11.92 -3.16
C PHE A 197 -7.95 12.41 -4.28
N THR A 198 -7.34 12.86 -5.37
CA THR A 198 -8.00 13.12 -6.65
C THR A 198 -8.55 11.83 -7.27
N SER A 199 -9.35 11.94 -8.33
CA SER A 199 -9.89 10.77 -9.03
C SER A 199 -8.79 9.81 -9.52
N SER A 200 -7.72 10.34 -10.12
CA SER A 200 -6.59 9.56 -10.63
C SER A 200 -5.79 8.91 -9.49
N GLU A 201 -5.52 9.65 -8.41
CA GLU A 201 -4.84 9.11 -7.22
C GLU A 201 -5.65 7.99 -6.55
N ARG A 202 -6.99 8.13 -6.46
CA ARG A 202 -7.85 7.05 -5.94
C ARG A 202 -7.80 5.80 -6.81
N MET A 203 -7.70 5.95 -8.13
CA MET A 203 -7.55 4.82 -9.05
C MET A 203 -6.17 4.15 -8.90
N ALA A 204 -5.08 4.93 -8.85
CA ALA A 204 -3.73 4.42 -8.58
C ALA A 204 -3.65 3.63 -7.27
N TYR A 205 -4.23 4.20 -6.20
CA TYR A 205 -4.34 3.55 -4.90
C TYR A 205 -5.11 2.22 -4.99
N ARG A 206 -6.21 2.17 -5.76
CA ARG A 206 -6.98 0.93 -5.95
C ARG A 206 -6.17 -0.14 -6.67
N GLU A 207 -5.49 0.21 -7.76
CA GLU A 207 -4.65 -0.75 -8.49
C GLU A 207 -3.54 -1.34 -7.60
N LEU A 208 -2.84 -0.49 -6.84
CA LEU A 208 -1.84 -0.94 -5.87
C LEU A 208 -2.47 -1.89 -4.85
N ILE A 209 -3.61 -1.53 -4.27
CA ILE A 209 -4.31 -2.36 -3.30
C ILE A 209 -4.74 -3.71 -3.90
N GLU A 210 -5.17 -3.75 -5.15
CA GLU A 210 -5.58 -4.99 -5.83
C GLU A 210 -4.41 -5.96 -6.03
N ILE A 211 -3.27 -5.45 -6.49
CA ILE A 211 -2.04 -6.25 -6.68
C ILE A 211 -1.52 -6.79 -5.34
N LEU A 212 -1.59 -5.95 -4.31
CA LEU A 212 -1.17 -6.28 -2.96
C LEU A 212 -2.11 -7.27 -2.25
N ARG A 213 -3.37 -7.36 -2.69
CA ARG A 213 -4.43 -8.11 -1.98
C ARG A 213 -4.36 -9.62 -2.20
N GLU A 214 -5.12 -10.32 -1.36
CA GLU A 214 -5.34 -11.76 -1.53
C GLU A 214 -6.24 -11.99 -2.74
N LYS A 215 -5.76 -12.73 -3.75
CA LYS A 215 -6.63 -13.19 -4.82
C LYS A 215 -7.55 -14.27 -4.25
N LYS A 216 -8.87 -14.10 -4.43
CA LYS A 216 -9.94 -14.94 -3.83
C LYS A 216 -9.88 -16.44 -4.22
N ARG A 217 -9.09 -16.82 -5.23
CA ARG A 217 -8.94 -18.19 -5.70
C ARG A 217 -7.47 -18.45 -6.06
N GLY A 218 -6.63 -18.67 -5.05
CA GLY A 218 -5.28 -19.23 -5.29
C GLY A 218 -5.37 -20.69 -5.75
N ARG A 219 -4.22 -21.29 -6.09
CA ARG A 219 -4.14 -22.73 -6.41
C ARG A 219 -4.66 -23.56 -5.24
N ILE A 220 -5.34 -24.67 -5.49
CA ILE A 220 -5.81 -25.52 -4.41
C ILE A 220 -4.57 -26.14 -3.76
N LYS A 221 -4.33 -25.89 -2.47
CA LYS A 221 -3.18 -26.44 -1.73
C LYS A 221 -3.47 -27.86 -1.22
N SER A 222 -4.69 -28.05 -0.71
CA SER A 222 -5.16 -29.33 -0.21
C SER A 222 -6.68 -29.41 -0.24
N ALA A 223 -7.23 -30.59 -0.10
CA ALA A 223 -8.66 -30.78 0.10
C ALA A 223 -8.89 -31.60 1.37
N THR A 224 -9.75 -31.11 2.27
CA THR A 224 -10.30 -31.96 3.32
C THR A 224 -11.51 -32.69 2.76
N VAL A 225 -11.39 -34.01 2.66
CA VAL A 225 -12.45 -34.89 2.16
C VAL A 225 -13.12 -35.57 3.35
N THR A 226 -14.45 -35.44 3.42
CA THR A 226 -15.30 -36.24 4.31
C THR A 226 -15.89 -37.38 3.51
N PHE A 227 -15.62 -38.61 3.91
CA PHE A 227 -15.98 -39.82 3.16
C PHE A 227 -16.42 -40.94 4.09
N LYS A 228 -17.27 -41.84 3.59
CA LYS A 228 -17.70 -43.06 4.27
C LYS A 228 -16.87 -44.26 3.80
N VAL A 229 -16.41 -45.05 4.76
CA VAL A 229 -15.71 -46.33 4.56
C VAL A 229 -16.49 -47.44 5.25
N LYS A 230 -16.49 -48.65 4.68
CA LYS A 230 -17.12 -49.82 5.27
C LYS A 230 -16.12 -50.52 6.20
N GLU A 231 -16.28 -50.34 7.51
CA GLU A 231 -15.51 -51.03 8.55
C GLU A 231 -16.44 -51.99 9.31
N ASN A 232 -16.05 -53.26 9.41
CA ASN A 232 -16.81 -54.31 10.11
C ASN A 232 -18.31 -54.37 9.73
N GLY A 233 -18.60 -54.21 8.44
CA GLY A 233 -19.97 -54.28 7.91
C GLY A 233 -20.81 -53.01 8.06
N ARG A 234 -20.34 -51.99 8.80
CA ARG A 234 -21.02 -50.70 8.99
C ARG A 234 -20.31 -49.57 8.24
N TRP A 235 -21.08 -48.60 7.74
CA TRP A 235 -20.53 -47.39 7.12
C TRP A 235 -20.14 -46.38 8.19
N VAL A 236 -18.86 -45.98 8.21
CA VAL A 236 -18.31 -45.02 9.16
C VAL A 236 -17.80 -43.80 8.40
N THR A 237 -18.18 -42.60 8.85
CA THR A 237 -17.71 -41.33 8.26
C THR A 237 -16.33 -40.97 8.82
N LYS A 238 -15.37 -40.72 7.94
CA LYS A 238 -14.01 -40.26 8.25
C LYS A 238 -13.72 -38.95 7.52
N LYS A 239 -12.75 -38.19 8.05
CA LYS A 239 -12.26 -36.92 7.48
C LYS A 239 -10.75 -37.01 7.32
N GLU A 240 -10.25 -36.70 6.13
CA GLU A 240 -8.81 -36.68 5.87
C GLU A 240 -8.43 -35.50 4.98
N GLN A 241 -7.22 -34.97 5.18
CA GLN A 241 -6.66 -33.90 4.37
C GLN A 241 -5.71 -34.50 3.34
N VAL A 242 -5.96 -34.22 2.06
CA VAL A 242 -5.11 -34.63 0.94
C VAL A 242 -4.40 -33.40 0.38
N GLU A 243 -3.06 -33.42 0.35
CA GLU A 243 -2.22 -32.35 -0.20
C GLU A 243 -1.96 -32.56 -1.71
N ILE A 244 -1.83 -31.48 -2.48
CA ILE A 244 -1.41 -31.58 -3.89
C ILE A 244 0.10 -31.81 -3.94
N LYS A 245 0.55 -32.84 -4.68
CA LYS A 245 1.96 -33.02 -5.04
C LYS A 245 2.33 -32.54 -6.45
N ASP A 246 1.43 -32.68 -7.45
CA ASP A 246 1.78 -32.39 -8.86
C ASP A 246 0.64 -31.74 -9.68
N SER A 247 0.15 -30.57 -9.24
CA SER A 247 -0.82 -29.72 -9.98
C SER A 247 -2.19 -30.34 -10.34
N ARG A 248 -2.45 -31.61 -10.01
CA ARG A 248 -3.77 -32.26 -10.05
C ARG A 248 -4.07 -32.89 -8.68
N LEU A 249 -5.22 -32.53 -8.10
CA LEU A 249 -5.65 -33.04 -6.80
C LEU A 249 -6.37 -34.38 -7.01
N ASP A 250 -5.63 -35.49 -7.00
CA ASP A 250 -6.21 -36.85 -7.05
C ASP A 250 -6.57 -37.35 -5.64
N TYR A 251 -7.55 -36.69 -5.01
CA TYR A 251 -8.02 -37.07 -3.68
C TYR A 251 -8.69 -38.45 -3.68
N GLU A 252 -9.35 -38.82 -4.77
CA GLU A 252 -10.07 -40.08 -4.86
C GLU A 252 -9.11 -41.26 -4.99
N GLY A 253 -8.07 -41.15 -5.82
CA GLY A 253 -7.00 -42.15 -5.92
C GLY A 253 -6.30 -42.37 -4.59
N VAL A 254 -5.86 -41.29 -3.93
CA VAL A 254 -5.17 -41.38 -2.62
C VAL A 254 -6.04 -42.07 -1.55
N LEU A 255 -7.33 -41.72 -1.46
CA LEU A 255 -8.22 -42.27 -0.45
C LEU A 255 -8.64 -43.72 -0.77
N ARG A 256 -8.82 -44.07 -2.04
CA ARG A 256 -9.14 -45.45 -2.46
C ARG A 256 -7.95 -46.38 -2.25
N SER A 257 -6.72 -45.92 -2.51
CA SER A 257 -5.51 -46.70 -2.22
C SER A 257 -5.35 -47.02 -0.73
N LYS A 258 -5.84 -46.14 0.15
CA LYS A 258 -5.70 -46.29 1.61
C LYS A 258 -6.87 -47.01 2.28
N TYR A 259 -8.10 -46.80 1.81
CA TYR A 259 -9.32 -47.31 2.47
C TYR A 259 -10.20 -48.20 1.59
N GLY A 260 -9.81 -48.48 0.35
CA GLY A 260 -10.59 -49.29 -0.59
C GLY A 260 -11.82 -48.56 -1.11
N ARG A 261 -13.02 -49.17 -0.98
CA ARG A 261 -14.26 -48.56 -1.48
C ARG A 261 -14.72 -47.43 -0.53
N ILE A 262 -14.67 -46.21 -1.06
CA ILE A 262 -15.11 -45.00 -0.35
C ILE A 262 -16.36 -44.41 -1.00
N ILE A 263 -17.17 -43.69 -0.21
CA ILE A 263 -18.24 -42.81 -0.71
C ILE A 263 -17.94 -41.39 -0.22
N ILE A 264 -17.66 -40.47 -1.12
CA ILE A 264 -17.32 -39.10 -0.77
C ILE A 264 -18.61 -38.33 -0.48
N GLU A 265 -18.70 -37.67 0.68
CA GLU A 265 -19.86 -36.88 1.08
C GLU A 265 -19.65 -35.38 0.87
N HIS A 266 -18.48 -34.87 1.26
CA HIS A 266 -18.18 -33.44 1.19
C HIS A 266 -16.69 -33.21 0.98
N ILE A 267 -16.36 -32.30 0.06
CA ILE A 267 -14.98 -31.87 -0.19
C ILE A 267 -14.87 -30.39 0.17
N ARG A 268 -13.96 -30.06 1.08
CA ARG A 268 -13.59 -28.67 1.39
C ARG A 268 -12.21 -28.40 0.79
N TYR A 269 -12.15 -27.61 -0.27
CA TYR A 269 -10.90 -27.17 -0.85
C TYR A 269 -10.27 -26.07 0.01
N HIS A 270 -8.99 -26.24 0.31
CA HIS A 270 -8.14 -25.24 0.93
C HIS A 270 -7.24 -24.67 -0.14
N HIS A 271 -7.48 -23.42 -0.49
CA HIS A 271 -6.65 -22.70 -1.45
C HIS A 271 -5.37 -22.20 -0.77
N GLU A 272 -4.28 -22.19 -1.52
CA GLU A 272 -3.12 -21.39 -1.20
C GLU A 272 -3.53 -19.92 -1.17
N ARG A 273 -3.07 -19.20 -0.15
CA ARG A 273 -3.38 -17.78 -0.03
C ARG A 273 -2.42 -17.00 -0.94
N SER A 274 -2.89 -16.68 -2.13
CA SER A 274 -2.19 -15.83 -3.10
C SER A 274 -2.18 -14.38 -2.62
N ILE A 275 -1.21 -14.02 -1.77
CA ILE A 275 -1.05 -12.68 -1.20
C ILE A 275 0.35 -12.18 -1.48
N LEU A 276 0.52 -10.99 -2.07
CA LEU A 276 1.86 -10.41 -2.28
C LEU A 276 2.40 -9.85 -0.97
N VAL A 277 1.61 -9.00 -0.29
CA VAL A 277 1.95 -8.42 1.02
C VAL A 277 0.87 -8.77 2.04
N SER A 278 1.27 -9.47 3.08
CA SER A 278 0.41 -9.81 4.21
C SER A 278 0.16 -8.59 5.12
N GLY A 279 -0.99 -8.60 5.80
CA GLY A 279 -1.43 -7.49 6.65
C GLY A 279 -2.18 -6.41 5.86
N ARG A 280 -3.38 -6.06 6.32
CA ARG A 280 -4.18 -4.99 5.70
C ARG A 280 -3.49 -3.63 5.79
N TYR A 281 -2.95 -3.28 6.96
CA TYR A 281 -2.39 -1.96 7.22
C TYR A 281 -1.11 -1.71 6.44
N ASN A 282 -0.23 -2.71 6.31
CA ASN A 282 0.99 -2.61 5.50
C ASN A 282 0.64 -2.29 4.04
N ARG A 283 -0.35 -2.99 3.48
CA ARG A 283 -0.83 -2.73 2.12
C ARG A 283 -1.37 -1.31 1.94
N GLN A 284 -2.15 -0.83 2.91
CA GLN A 284 -2.70 0.53 2.86
C GLN A 284 -1.61 1.59 3.01
N ALA A 285 -0.66 1.41 3.93
CA ALA A 285 0.45 2.32 4.16
C ALA A 285 1.32 2.46 2.90
N LEU A 286 1.74 1.32 2.32
CA LEU A 286 2.50 1.29 1.06
C LEU A 286 1.71 1.95 -0.07
N ALA A 287 0.45 1.53 -0.30
CA ALA A 287 -0.35 2.07 -1.39
C ALA A 287 -0.55 3.59 -1.27
N ILE A 288 -0.78 4.11 -0.06
CA ILE A 288 -0.90 5.55 0.19
C ILE A 288 0.44 6.26 -0.09
N ALA A 289 1.55 5.73 0.44
CA ALA A 289 2.85 6.38 0.33
C ALA A 289 3.33 6.49 -1.13
N TYR A 290 3.20 5.41 -1.91
CA TYR A 290 3.54 5.44 -3.34
C TYR A 290 2.59 6.32 -4.15
N THR A 291 1.28 6.31 -3.85
CA THR A 291 0.32 7.19 -4.54
C THR A 291 0.64 8.67 -4.29
N ARG A 292 1.09 9.01 -3.08
CA ARG A 292 1.42 10.38 -2.70
C ARG A 292 2.66 10.94 -3.38
N LEU A 293 3.55 10.10 -3.93
CA LEU A 293 4.69 10.57 -4.74
C LEU A 293 4.23 11.41 -5.95
N LEU A 294 3.01 11.17 -6.47
CA LEU A 294 2.45 11.96 -7.56
C LEU A 294 2.00 13.36 -7.16
N LYS A 295 1.74 13.61 -5.87
CA LYS A 295 0.96 14.77 -5.43
C LYS A 295 1.56 16.10 -5.91
N GLU A 296 2.89 16.21 -5.90
CA GLU A 296 3.62 17.42 -6.26
C GLU A 296 4.03 17.41 -7.74
N ILE A 297 4.27 16.23 -8.32
CA ILE A 297 4.91 16.08 -9.63
C ILE A 297 3.87 15.86 -10.76
N ARG A 298 2.60 15.57 -10.42
CA ARG A 298 1.57 15.20 -11.42
C ARG A 298 1.37 16.24 -12.53
N GLU A 299 1.39 17.53 -12.19
CA GLU A 299 1.13 18.57 -13.19
C GLU A 299 2.32 18.69 -14.15
N GLU A 300 3.55 18.52 -13.64
CA GLU A 300 4.76 18.50 -14.46
C GLU A 300 4.78 17.30 -15.43
N ILE A 301 4.41 16.11 -14.94
CA ILE A 301 4.27 14.91 -15.78
C ILE A 301 3.20 15.14 -16.86
N MET A 302 2.05 15.70 -16.50
CA MET A 302 0.98 15.98 -17.46
C MET A 302 1.45 16.98 -18.53
N ASP A 303 2.05 18.09 -18.12
CA ASP A 303 2.57 19.12 -19.02
C ASP A 303 3.63 18.56 -19.97
N TYR A 304 4.49 17.67 -19.48
CA TYR A 304 5.51 17.01 -20.28
C TYR A 304 4.93 16.20 -21.44
N PHE A 305 3.91 15.39 -21.18
CA PHE A 305 3.27 14.62 -22.23
C PHE A 305 2.42 15.49 -23.16
N LEU A 306 1.68 16.46 -22.60
CA LEU A 306 0.80 17.33 -23.39
C LEU A 306 1.58 18.21 -24.38
N LYS A 307 2.74 18.75 -23.99
CA LYS A 307 3.59 19.57 -24.87
C LYS A 307 4.10 18.84 -26.12
N ARG A 308 4.05 17.50 -26.14
CA ARG A 308 4.45 16.69 -27.29
C ARG A 308 3.36 16.54 -28.36
N LYS A 309 2.15 17.04 -28.10
CA LYS A 309 1.01 16.97 -29.02
C LYS A 309 0.67 18.35 -29.59
N PRO A 310 0.20 18.41 -30.85
CA PRO A 310 -0.39 19.63 -31.37
C PRO A 310 -1.62 20.02 -30.53
N GLY A 311 -1.91 21.32 -30.43
CA GLY A 311 -3.06 21.82 -29.68
C GLY A 311 -2.86 22.02 -28.18
N TRP A 312 -1.65 21.79 -27.63
CA TRP A 312 -1.39 22.00 -26.19
C TRP A 312 -1.62 23.44 -25.74
N GLU A 313 -1.22 24.44 -26.55
CA GLU A 313 -1.41 25.87 -26.25
C GLU A 313 -2.90 26.22 -26.20
N LYS A 314 -3.65 25.71 -27.17
CA LYS A 314 -5.11 25.85 -27.27
C LYS A 314 -5.82 25.19 -26.09
N LEU A 315 -5.36 24.00 -25.68
CA LEU A 315 -5.87 23.30 -24.51
C LEU A 315 -5.64 24.10 -23.22
N LYS A 316 -4.44 24.66 -23.05
CA LYS A 316 -4.11 25.47 -21.87
C LYS A 316 -5.01 26.72 -21.79
N LEU A 317 -5.16 27.42 -22.91
CA LEU A 317 -6.01 28.61 -23.02
C LEU A 317 -7.50 28.27 -22.76
N TYR A 318 -7.99 27.16 -23.32
CA TYR A 318 -9.32 26.63 -23.04
C TYR A 318 -9.55 26.36 -21.55
N GLU A 319 -8.56 25.75 -20.88
CA GLU A 319 -8.66 25.43 -19.45
C GLU A 319 -8.63 26.65 -18.54
N GLU A 320 -7.84 27.66 -18.88
CA GLU A 320 -7.80 28.94 -18.15
C GLU A 320 -9.16 29.64 -18.22
N LEU A 321 -9.75 29.73 -19.42
CA LEU A 321 -11.11 30.27 -19.61
C LEU A 321 -12.14 29.47 -18.83
N ARG A 322 -12.09 28.14 -18.93
CA ARG A 322 -13.03 27.25 -18.26
C ARG A 322 -12.95 27.37 -16.74
N ARG A 323 -11.76 27.51 -16.14
CA ARG A 323 -11.61 27.73 -14.69
C ARG A 323 -12.23 29.05 -14.25
N GLY A 324 -12.07 30.11 -15.05
CA GLY A 324 -12.71 31.40 -14.81
C GLY A 324 -14.23 31.30 -14.78
N VAL A 325 -14.80 30.53 -15.72
CA VAL A 325 -16.24 30.28 -15.81
C VAL A 325 -16.76 29.40 -14.68
N GLU A 326 -16.08 28.29 -14.37
CA GLU A 326 -16.47 27.41 -13.25
C GLU A 326 -16.46 28.17 -11.91
N SER A 327 -15.52 29.10 -11.71
CA SER A 327 -15.50 29.96 -10.51
C SER A 327 -16.67 30.95 -10.47
N LYS A 328 -17.06 31.52 -11.61
CA LYS A 328 -18.23 32.40 -11.70
C LYS A 328 -19.52 31.62 -11.42
N LEU A 329 -19.67 30.43 -12.02
CA LEU A 329 -20.83 29.56 -11.84
C LEU A 329 -20.96 29.03 -10.40
N TYR A 330 -19.85 28.69 -9.74
CA TYR A 330 -19.87 28.24 -8.35
C TYR A 330 -20.41 29.32 -7.40
N ASN A 331 -20.09 30.59 -7.66
CA ASN A 331 -20.61 31.72 -6.89
C ASN A 331 -22.08 32.05 -7.22
N ALA A 332 -22.55 31.66 -8.41
CA ALA A 332 -23.94 31.84 -8.84
C ALA A 332 -24.91 30.76 -8.32
N TYR A 333 -24.43 29.57 -7.91
CA TYR A 333 -25.30 28.45 -7.50
C TYR A 333 -25.28 28.11 -5.99
N PRO A 334 -25.91 28.89 -5.09
CA PRO A 334 -26.25 28.38 -3.75
C PRO A 334 -27.70 27.87 -3.60
N TYR A 335 -28.69 28.32 -4.40
CA TYR A 335 -30.12 27.94 -4.27
C TYR A 335 -30.89 27.98 -5.61
N LEU A 336 -32.02 27.26 -5.72
CA LEU A 336 -32.92 27.28 -6.88
C LEU A 336 -33.65 28.64 -6.98
N ASP A 337 -33.14 29.57 -7.79
CA ASP A 337 -33.80 30.81 -8.22
C ASP A 337 -33.74 30.90 -9.76
N VAL A 338 -34.84 31.30 -10.41
CA VAL A 338 -34.94 31.42 -11.88
C VAL A 338 -33.97 32.49 -12.42
N ARG A 339 -33.67 33.54 -11.63
CA ARG A 339 -32.70 34.57 -12.01
C ARG A 339 -31.26 34.04 -12.12
N LEU A 340 -30.92 33.03 -11.30
CA LEU A 340 -29.59 32.40 -11.32
C LEU A 340 -29.43 31.46 -12.53
N ILE A 341 -30.54 31.01 -13.13
CA ILE A 341 -30.53 30.24 -14.39
C ILE A 341 -30.19 31.17 -15.56
N GLU A 342 -30.82 32.34 -15.63
CA GLU A 342 -30.53 33.37 -16.64
C GLU A 342 -29.07 33.87 -16.53
N GLU A 343 -28.59 34.16 -15.32
CA GLU A 343 -27.17 34.51 -15.08
C GLU A 343 -26.21 33.39 -15.48
N GLY A 344 -26.58 32.12 -15.23
CA GLY A 344 -25.80 30.97 -15.66
C GLY A 344 -25.73 30.82 -17.17
N GLU A 345 -26.84 31.07 -17.88
CA GLU A 345 -26.91 31.08 -19.34
C GLU A 345 -26.08 32.22 -19.95
N GLU A 346 -26.12 33.43 -19.37
CA GLU A 346 -25.28 34.55 -19.78
C GLU A 346 -23.78 34.23 -19.64
N ILE A 347 -23.37 33.63 -18.51
CA ILE A 347 -21.98 33.22 -18.28
C ILE A 347 -21.53 32.17 -19.31
N MET A 348 -22.42 31.24 -19.70
CA MET A 348 -22.12 30.23 -20.71
C MET A 348 -22.07 30.83 -22.12
N ASN A 349 -22.93 31.78 -22.45
CA ASN A 349 -22.88 32.50 -23.72
C ASN A 349 -21.60 33.34 -23.84
N GLU A 350 -21.21 34.07 -22.79
CA GLU A 350 -19.92 34.78 -22.73
C GLU A 350 -18.73 33.84 -22.94
N PHE A 351 -18.82 32.61 -22.43
CA PHE A 351 -17.78 31.61 -22.58
C PHE A 351 -17.69 31.15 -24.04
N ASP A 352 -18.80 30.79 -24.67
CA ASP A 352 -18.83 30.33 -26.05
C ASP A 352 -18.39 31.44 -27.03
N GLU A 353 -18.77 32.70 -26.78
CA GLU A 353 -18.27 33.85 -27.55
C GLU A 353 -16.75 33.99 -27.45
N LYS A 354 -16.19 33.93 -26.24
CA LYS A 354 -14.72 33.95 -26.05
C LYS A 354 -14.03 32.77 -26.71
N LEU A 355 -14.62 31.58 -26.70
CA LEU A 355 -14.07 30.42 -27.39
C LEU A 355 -14.04 30.63 -28.91
N LYS A 356 -15.05 31.29 -29.49
CA LYS A 356 -15.08 31.64 -30.91
C LYS A 356 -14.04 32.72 -31.25
N GLU A 357 -13.95 33.78 -30.44
CA GLU A 357 -12.96 34.86 -30.60
C GLU A 357 -11.52 34.33 -30.61
N LEU A 358 -11.23 33.38 -29.73
CA LEU A 358 -9.90 32.80 -29.57
C LEU A 358 -9.61 31.66 -30.55
N GLY A 359 -10.54 31.39 -31.49
CA GLY A 359 -10.39 30.33 -32.48
C GLY A 359 -10.27 28.96 -31.83
N LEU A 360 -11.05 28.70 -30.78
CA LEU A 360 -11.16 27.40 -30.10
C LEU A 360 -12.47 26.67 -30.45
N MET A 361 -13.46 27.41 -30.97
CA MET A 361 -14.78 26.92 -31.35
C MET A 361 -15.16 27.47 -32.73
N ASP A 362 -15.84 26.65 -33.55
CA ASP A 362 -16.37 27.04 -34.85
C ASP A 362 -17.70 27.83 -34.72
N GLU A 363 -18.17 28.42 -35.82
CA GLU A 363 -19.44 29.16 -35.85
C GLU A 363 -20.67 28.30 -35.52
N LYS A 364 -20.54 26.97 -35.69
CA LYS A 364 -21.59 25.97 -35.39
C LYS A 364 -21.59 25.55 -33.91
N GLY A 365 -20.68 26.06 -33.09
CA GLY A 365 -20.56 25.74 -31.67
C GLY A 365 -19.72 24.51 -31.34
N ASN A 366 -18.99 23.94 -32.30
CA ASN A 366 -18.12 22.78 -32.06
C ASN A 366 -16.69 23.23 -31.76
N LEU A 367 -16.04 22.59 -30.80
CA LEU A 367 -14.61 22.79 -30.55
C LEU A 367 -13.79 22.33 -31.76
N ILE A 368 -12.69 23.03 -32.03
CA ILE A 368 -11.79 22.69 -33.14
C ILE A 368 -11.21 21.28 -32.92
N PRO A 369 -11.06 20.45 -33.98
CA PRO A 369 -10.57 19.07 -33.86
C PRO A 369 -9.28 18.92 -33.05
N GLU A 370 -8.29 19.79 -33.26
CA GLU A 370 -7.03 19.78 -32.50
C GLU A 370 -7.24 19.93 -30.99
N LEU A 371 -8.19 20.78 -30.57
CA LEU A 371 -8.52 20.97 -29.16
C LEU A 371 -9.25 19.75 -28.60
N VAL A 372 -10.15 19.15 -29.38
CA VAL A 372 -10.84 17.90 -29.00
C VAL A 372 -9.83 16.78 -28.77
N GLU A 373 -8.92 16.56 -29.71
CA GLU A 373 -7.84 15.56 -29.60
C GLU A 373 -6.96 15.81 -28.36
N ALA A 374 -6.59 17.06 -28.09
CA ALA A 374 -5.79 17.41 -26.92
C ALA A 374 -6.56 17.16 -25.59
N ILE A 375 -7.86 17.47 -25.54
CA ILE A 375 -8.72 17.17 -24.39
C ILE A 375 -8.82 15.64 -24.17
N GLU A 376 -8.99 14.87 -25.23
CA GLU A 376 -9.05 13.41 -25.16
C GLU A 376 -7.72 12.81 -24.70
N TYR A 377 -6.60 13.24 -25.29
CA TYR A 377 -5.28 12.79 -24.89
C TYR A 377 -4.98 13.11 -23.43
N ARG A 378 -5.36 14.30 -22.93
CA ARG A 378 -5.27 14.62 -21.51
C ARG A 378 -6.06 13.65 -20.62
N ARG A 379 -7.27 13.28 -21.04
CA ARG A 379 -8.09 12.30 -20.31
C ARG A 379 -7.44 10.93 -20.32
N GLU A 380 -6.83 10.53 -21.43
CA GLU A 380 -6.09 9.27 -21.51
C GLU A 380 -4.87 9.26 -20.59
N LEU A 381 -4.06 10.32 -20.57
CA LEU A 381 -2.89 10.45 -19.68
C LEU A 381 -3.29 10.30 -18.21
N ARG A 382 -4.40 10.92 -17.79
CA ARG A 382 -4.93 10.77 -16.42
C ARG A 382 -5.36 9.33 -16.12
N LYS A 383 -5.95 8.64 -17.10
CA LYS A 383 -6.53 7.29 -16.93
C LYS A 383 -5.52 6.15 -17.13
N LYS A 384 -4.45 6.35 -17.90
CA LYS A 384 -3.51 5.30 -18.26
C LYS A 384 -2.13 5.56 -17.66
N THR A 385 -1.62 6.78 -17.77
CA THR A 385 -0.24 7.09 -17.38
C THR A 385 -0.13 7.39 -15.90
N LEU A 386 -0.85 8.39 -15.39
CA LEU A 386 -0.74 8.79 -13.98
C LEU A 386 -1.11 7.66 -13.01
N ILE A 387 -2.08 6.83 -13.37
CA ILE A 387 -2.54 5.71 -12.52
C ILE A 387 -1.45 4.64 -12.36
N LYS A 388 -0.68 4.40 -13.42
CA LYS A 388 0.31 3.32 -13.47
C LYS A 388 1.70 3.73 -12.95
N ILE A 389 2.04 5.02 -12.88
CA ILE A 389 3.33 5.48 -12.36
C ILE A 389 3.61 4.96 -10.92
N PRO A 390 2.70 5.10 -9.94
CA PRO A 390 2.90 4.53 -8.61
C PRO A 390 3.06 3.01 -8.61
N LYS A 391 2.32 2.31 -9.50
CA LYS A 391 2.45 0.86 -9.71
C LYS A 391 3.84 0.51 -10.22
N ALA A 392 4.37 1.25 -11.18
CA ALA A 392 5.70 1.01 -11.75
C ALA A 392 6.83 1.26 -10.77
N LEU A 393 6.77 2.35 -9.99
CA LEU A 393 7.75 2.59 -8.91
C LEU A 393 7.74 1.48 -7.86
N PHE A 394 6.55 1.06 -7.44
CA PHE A 394 6.39 -0.04 -6.49
C PHE A 394 6.90 -1.37 -7.08
N ALA A 395 6.59 -1.64 -8.35
CA ALA A 395 7.04 -2.82 -9.07
C ALA A 395 8.57 -2.86 -9.17
N TRP A 396 9.20 -1.73 -9.48
CA TRP A 396 10.65 -1.60 -9.56
C TRP A 396 11.32 -1.94 -8.23
N ASP A 397 10.79 -1.42 -7.13
CA ASP A 397 11.37 -1.68 -5.82
C ASP A 397 11.18 -3.12 -5.35
N ILE A 398 10.01 -3.73 -5.62
CA ILE A 398 9.81 -5.16 -5.39
C ILE A 398 10.76 -5.98 -6.25
N PHE A 399 10.90 -5.64 -7.53
CA PHE A 399 11.80 -6.33 -8.44
C PHE A 399 13.23 -6.30 -7.91
N LYS A 400 13.78 -5.11 -7.61
CA LYS A 400 15.10 -4.96 -6.99
C LYS A 400 15.21 -5.77 -5.71
N PHE A 401 14.22 -5.67 -4.82
CA PHE A 401 14.22 -6.37 -3.54
C PHE A 401 14.28 -7.90 -3.72
N LEU A 402 13.39 -8.47 -4.53
CA LEU A 402 13.35 -9.91 -4.77
C LEU A 402 14.57 -10.40 -5.55
N LEU A 403 15.13 -9.58 -6.44
CA LEU A 403 16.30 -9.92 -7.24
C LEU A 403 17.59 -9.94 -6.41
N VAL A 404 17.74 -9.04 -5.44
CA VAL A 404 19.00 -8.82 -4.73
C VAL A 404 19.03 -9.52 -3.37
N LYS A 405 17.89 -9.60 -2.65
CA LYS A 405 17.85 -10.11 -1.27
C LYS A 405 17.73 -11.63 -1.22
N PRO A 406 18.45 -12.32 -0.32
CA PRO A 406 18.29 -13.76 -0.12
C PRO A 406 16.98 -14.09 0.59
N TYR A 407 16.51 -15.34 0.42
CA TYR A 407 15.26 -15.83 1.00
C TYR A 407 15.06 -15.51 2.49
N ARG A 408 16.13 -15.62 3.31
CA ARG A 408 16.07 -15.29 4.75
C ARG A 408 15.79 -13.81 5.00
N GLU A 409 16.42 -12.90 4.26
CA GLU A 409 16.13 -11.46 4.36
C GLU A 409 14.74 -11.14 3.81
N ARG A 410 14.30 -11.82 2.75
CA ARG A 410 12.93 -11.68 2.21
C ARG A 410 11.86 -12.09 3.24
N ARG A 411 12.11 -13.11 4.08
CA ARG A 411 11.21 -13.51 5.19
C ARG A 411 11.04 -12.45 6.27
N TYR A 412 12.09 -11.67 6.52
CA TYR A 412 12.09 -10.60 7.53
C TYR A 412 12.14 -9.22 6.87
N ALA A 413 11.56 -9.09 5.68
CA ALA A 413 11.63 -7.88 4.85
C ALA A 413 11.20 -6.63 5.65
N SER A 414 12.16 -5.74 5.90
CA SER A 414 11.95 -4.53 6.69
C SER A 414 11.24 -3.44 5.89
N ILE A 415 11.62 -3.24 4.62
CA ILE A 415 11.06 -2.21 3.74
C ILE A 415 9.66 -2.56 3.18
N PHE A 416 9.36 -3.85 3.04
CA PHE A 416 8.06 -4.36 2.61
C PHE A 416 7.50 -5.33 3.66
N PRO A 417 7.02 -4.85 4.82
CA PRO A 417 6.56 -5.73 5.89
C PRO A 417 5.45 -6.66 5.41
N GLY A 418 5.71 -7.96 5.52
CA GLY A 418 4.76 -8.99 5.13
C GLY A 418 4.79 -9.41 3.65
N LEU A 419 5.72 -8.89 2.84
CA LEU A 419 5.97 -9.39 1.49
C LEU A 419 6.27 -10.90 1.51
N GLN A 420 5.66 -11.66 0.60
CA GLN A 420 5.96 -13.08 0.49
C GLN A 420 7.38 -13.29 0.00
N PRO A 421 8.17 -14.17 0.64
CA PRO A 421 9.53 -14.47 0.22
C PRO A 421 9.63 -15.07 -1.18
N ILE A 422 8.59 -15.80 -1.58
CA ILE A 422 8.39 -16.39 -2.91
C ILE A 422 6.92 -16.13 -3.24
N PRO A 423 6.59 -15.03 -3.95
CA PRO A 423 5.22 -14.75 -4.37
C PRO A 423 4.74 -15.76 -5.43
N GLU A 424 3.42 -15.90 -5.58
CA GLU A 424 2.85 -16.69 -6.68
C GLU A 424 3.11 -16.04 -8.05
N LYS A 425 3.31 -16.87 -9.09
CA LYS A 425 3.67 -16.38 -10.43
C LYS A 425 2.68 -15.37 -11.00
N GLU A 426 1.40 -15.70 -11.03
CA GLU A 426 0.33 -14.83 -11.57
C GLU A 426 0.17 -13.52 -10.79
N GLN A 427 0.55 -13.51 -9.50
CA GLN A 427 0.49 -12.31 -8.68
C GLN A 427 1.69 -11.42 -8.95
N LEU A 428 2.88 -12.01 -9.03
CA LEU A 428 4.11 -11.28 -9.34
C LEU A 428 4.10 -10.74 -10.77
N GLU A 429 3.59 -11.51 -11.73
CA GLU A 429 3.41 -11.09 -13.12
C GLU A 429 2.54 -9.82 -13.20
N SER A 430 1.35 -9.84 -12.61
CA SER A 430 0.45 -8.68 -12.58
C SER A 430 1.05 -7.46 -11.86
N ALA A 431 1.93 -7.69 -10.87
CA ALA A 431 2.64 -6.62 -10.19
C ALA A 431 3.72 -5.98 -11.09
N LEU A 432 4.48 -6.80 -11.81
CA LEU A 432 5.69 -6.38 -12.51
C LEU A 432 5.50 -6.07 -14.00
N GLU A 433 4.36 -6.45 -14.62
CA GLU A 433 4.08 -6.24 -16.06
C GLU A 433 4.28 -4.79 -16.52
N VAL A 434 3.98 -3.83 -15.64
CA VAL A 434 4.06 -2.39 -15.92
C VAL A 434 5.50 -1.92 -16.16
N LEU A 435 6.52 -2.69 -15.74
CA LEU A 435 7.93 -2.38 -15.99
C LEU A 435 8.31 -2.48 -17.48
N GLY A 436 7.48 -3.14 -18.30
CA GLY A 436 7.64 -3.17 -19.75
C GLY A 436 7.03 -1.98 -20.49
N GLU A 437 6.41 -1.02 -19.78
CA GLU A 437 5.74 0.12 -20.40
C GLU A 437 6.68 1.33 -20.56
N LYS A 438 7.39 1.39 -21.69
CA LYS A 438 8.40 2.41 -22.01
C LYS A 438 7.99 3.86 -21.72
N GLU A 439 6.77 4.26 -22.07
CA GLU A 439 6.31 5.63 -21.83
C GLU A 439 6.23 5.98 -20.34
N ILE A 440 5.84 5.01 -19.51
CA ILE A 440 5.73 5.18 -18.05
C ILE A 440 7.12 5.27 -17.44
N ILE A 441 8.02 4.37 -17.84
CA ILE A 441 9.41 4.39 -17.37
C ILE A 441 10.10 5.70 -17.78
N SER A 442 9.87 6.17 -19.01
CA SER A 442 10.40 7.47 -19.46
C SER A 442 9.91 8.64 -18.60
N ALA A 443 8.67 8.62 -18.12
CA ALA A 443 8.19 9.66 -17.21
C ALA A 443 8.82 9.54 -15.82
N ILE A 444 8.95 8.32 -15.30
CA ILE A 444 9.60 8.07 -14.01
C ILE A 444 11.04 8.58 -14.04
N ASN A 445 11.81 8.24 -15.07
CA ASN A 445 13.22 8.61 -15.18
C ASN A 445 13.44 10.10 -15.24
N GLN A 446 12.50 10.84 -15.83
CA GLN A 446 12.63 12.27 -15.97
C GLN A 446 12.27 13.03 -14.69
N PHE A 447 11.29 12.54 -13.92
CA PHE A 447 10.68 13.33 -12.85
C PHE A 447 10.88 12.77 -11.45
N ILE A 448 11.20 11.47 -11.31
CA ILE A 448 11.15 10.79 -10.01
C ILE A 448 12.44 10.06 -9.71
N ASP A 449 12.89 9.15 -10.59
CA ASP A 449 13.98 8.21 -10.32
C ASP A 449 14.58 7.76 -11.65
N ASP A 450 15.77 8.25 -11.97
CA ASP A 450 16.49 8.00 -13.22
C ASP A 450 17.15 6.62 -13.28
N GLU A 451 17.18 5.88 -12.17
CA GLU A 451 17.70 4.51 -12.12
C GLU A 451 16.68 3.45 -12.55
N VAL A 452 15.41 3.81 -12.76
CA VAL A 452 14.40 2.86 -13.19
C VAL A 452 14.63 2.49 -14.65
N ILE A 453 14.66 1.18 -14.94
CA ILE A 453 14.86 0.68 -16.30
C ILE A 453 13.64 -0.10 -16.80
N GLU A 454 13.45 -0.08 -18.11
CA GLU A 454 12.43 -0.87 -18.78
C GLU A 454 12.84 -2.34 -18.74
N ILE A 455 11.96 -3.19 -18.20
CA ILE A 455 12.18 -4.63 -18.10
C ILE A 455 10.93 -5.38 -18.56
N ALA A 456 11.01 -5.96 -19.76
CA ALA A 456 10.02 -6.92 -20.23
C ALA A 456 10.11 -8.21 -19.42
N ASN A 457 8.96 -8.82 -19.10
CA ASN A 457 8.87 -10.12 -18.41
C ASN A 457 9.65 -10.20 -17.09
N ALA A 458 9.74 -9.10 -16.33
CA ALA A 458 10.49 -9.00 -15.08
C ALA A 458 10.19 -10.13 -14.06
N HIS A 459 8.96 -10.66 -14.06
CA HIS A 459 8.60 -11.79 -13.20
C HIS A 459 9.36 -13.08 -13.54
N GLU A 460 9.65 -13.35 -14.81
CA GLU A 460 10.41 -14.54 -15.24
C GLU A 460 11.85 -14.51 -14.72
N ILE A 461 12.47 -13.33 -14.72
CA ILE A 461 13.81 -13.11 -14.18
C ILE A 461 13.84 -13.46 -12.69
N ILE A 462 12.83 -13.03 -11.92
CA ILE A 462 12.73 -13.34 -10.49
C ILE A 462 12.53 -14.86 -10.26
N PHE A 463 11.70 -15.53 -11.06
CA PHE A 463 11.53 -16.98 -10.93
C PHE A 463 12.78 -17.75 -11.34
N LYS A 464 13.52 -17.28 -12.35
CA LYS A 464 14.83 -17.86 -12.69
C LYS A 464 15.81 -17.72 -11.55
N LYS A 465 15.83 -16.56 -10.88
CA LYS A 465 16.63 -16.38 -9.67
C LYS A 465 16.25 -17.42 -8.60
N PHE A 466 14.97 -17.59 -8.31
CA PHE A 466 14.52 -18.54 -7.29
C PHE A 466 14.90 -19.99 -7.64
N GLU A 467 14.79 -20.38 -8.90
CA GLU A 467 15.24 -21.69 -9.40
C GLU A 467 16.75 -21.88 -9.18
N ILE A 468 17.57 -20.86 -9.50
CA ILE A 468 19.02 -20.94 -9.29
C ILE A 468 19.35 -20.96 -7.79
N GLU A 469 18.67 -20.18 -6.95
CA GLU A 469 18.84 -20.23 -5.49
C GLU A 469 18.52 -21.61 -4.91
N ASP A 470 17.49 -22.28 -5.43
CA ASP A 470 17.08 -23.63 -5.03
C ASP A 470 18.14 -24.68 -5.41
N ILE A 471 18.60 -24.65 -6.67
CA ILE A 471 19.70 -25.50 -7.14
C ILE A 471 20.95 -25.27 -6.27
N LEU A 472 21.35 -24.02 -6.05
CA LEU A 472 22.57 -23.70 -5.32
C LEU A 472 22.49 -24.03 -3.82
N GLN A 473 21.29 -24.06 -3.21
CA GLN A 473 21.15 -24.53 -1.83
C GLN A 473 21.65 -25.97 -1.67
N ASP A 474 21.45 -26.82 -2.69
CA ASP A 474 21.87 -28.21 -2.66
C ASP A 474 23.38 -28.39 -2.92
N TYR A 475 24.00 -27.49 -3.70
CA TYR A 475 25.40 -27.65 -4.15
C TYR A 475 26.43 -26.74 -3.48
N LEU A 476 26.07 -25.51 -3.09
CA LEU A 476 27.00 -24.47 -2.66
C LEU A 476 26.41 -23.68 -1.48
N LYS A 477 26.79 -24.04 -0.25
CA LYS A 477 26.33 -23.39 1.00
C LYS A 477 26.64 -21.88 1.10
N VAL A 478 27.37 -21.28 0.15
CA VAL A 478 27.79 -19.88 0.17
C VAL A 478 27.83 -19.31 -1.26
N THR A 479 26.69 -18.82 -1.76
CA THR A 479 26.63 -17.99 -2.98
C THR A 479 25.97 -16.65 -2.67
N SER A 480 26.57 -15.56 -3.14
CA SER A 480 26.01 -14.21 -2.99
C SER A 480 24.67 -14.14 -3.73
N SER A 481 23.56 -13.89 -3.02
CA SER A 481 22.22 -13.76 -3.65
C SER A 481 22.19 -12.65 -4.71
N ARG A 482 23.02 -11.60 -4.56
CA ARG A 482 23.20 -10.56 -5.59
C ARG A 482 23.79 -11.12 -6.88
N ALA A 483 24.82 -11.97 -6.77
CA ALA A 483 25.44 -12.60 -7.93
C ALA A 483 24.46 -13.53 -8.65
N VAL A 484 23.66 -14.28 -7.88
CA VAL A 484 22.58 -15.12 -8.43
C VAL A 484 21.52 -14.27 -9.16
N GLY A 485 21.15 -13.13 -8.59
CA GLY A 485 20.28 -12.16 -9.24
C GLY A 485 20.86 -11.62 -10.55
N GLY A 486 22.15 -11.27 -10.58
CA GLY A 486 22.84 -10.85 -11.80
C GLY A 486 22.88 -11.93 -12.88
N ILE A 487 23.11 -13.19 -12.49
CA ILE A 487 23.05 -14.33 -13.43
C ILE A 487 21.64 -14.50 -14.00
N ALA A 488 20.61 -14.42 -13.16
CA ALA A 488 19.22 -14.52 -13.61
C ALA A 488 18.86 -13.39 -14.58
N LEU A 489 19.33 -12.16 -14.31
CA LEU A 489 19.16 -11.01 -15.19
C LEU A 489 19.83 -11.26 -16.54
N TYR A 490 21.10 -11.66 -16.56
CA TYR A 490 21.86 -11.94 -17.79
C TYR A 490 21.26 -13.08 -18.62
N ILE A 491 20.73 -14.14 -17.99
CA ILE A 491 20.15 -15.28 -18.70
C ILE A 491 18.78 -14.93 -19.32
N CYS A 492 17.96 -14.16 -18.61
CA CYS A 492 16.55 -13.95 -18.95
C CYS A 492 16.25 -12.58 -19.58
N SER A 493 17.23 -11.69 -19.68
CA SER A 493 17.06 -10.38 -20.30
C SER A 493 18.21 -10.07 -21.25
N SER A 494 17.96 -9.17 -22.20
CA SER A 494 18.99 -8.61 -23.09
C SER A 494 19.73 -7.42 -22.45
N LEU A 495 19.71 -7.33 -21.12
CA LEU A 495 20.39 -6.27 -20.36
C LEU A 495 21.78 -6.78 -19.98
N ASP A 496 22.82 -6.07 -20.43
CA ASP A 496 24.22 -6.32 -20.07
C ASP A 496 24.58 -5.76 -18.68
#